data_AF-A0A5E4MX68-F1
#
_entry.id   AF-A0A5E4MX68-F1
#
_cell.length_a   1.000
_cell.length_b   1.000
_cell.length_c   1.000
_cell.angle_alpha   90.00
_cell.angle_beta   90.00
_cell.angle_gamma   90.00
#
_symmetry.space_group_name_H-M   'P 1'
#
loop_
_entity.id
_entity.type
_entity.pdbx_description
1 polymer ?
#
loop_
_entity_poly.entity_id
_entity_poly.type
_entity_poly.pdbx_seq_one_letter_code
_entity_poly.pdbx_strand_id
1 'polypeptide(L)'
;EHKEMGNKPIEEQWVNLKKIILETGTKILLKGKKDGRKPWISQEVINLINKRRKFKNAVDEEGQKEYRKLRNEIIRSKREKEEFLNEICEEINRELIANNLDKAYGMVK
;
A
#
# COMPACT_ATOMS: atom_id res chain seq x y z
N GLU A 1 -39.04 -22.13 29.70
CA GLU A 1 -37.62 -22.51 29.78
C GLU A 1 -36.76 -21.24 29.76
N HIS A 2 -36.36 -20.76 30.93
CA HIS A 2 -35.49 -19.59 31.05
C HIS A 2 -34.05 -20.03 30.80
N LYS A 3 -33.50 -19.67 29.64
CA LYS A 3 -32.09 -19.90 29.33
C LYS A 3 -31.29 -18.84 30.06
N GLU A 4 -30.77 -19.19 31.24
CA GLU A 4 -29.77 -18.41 31.96
C GLU A 4 -28.53 -18.26 31.07
N MET A 5 -28.44 -17.12 30.38
CA MET A 5 -27.17 -16.73 29.77
C MET A 5 -26.30 -16.17 30.88
N GLY A 6 -25.46 -17.05 31.43
CA GLY A 6 -24.44 -16.72 32.42
C GLY A 6 -23.76 -15.40 32.08
N ASN A 7 -23.96 -14.43 32.96
CA ASN A 7 -23.41 -13.09 32.81
C ASN A 7 -21.89 -13.22 32.86
N LYS A 8 -21.23 -13.15 31.70
CA LYS A 8 -19.77 -13.17 31.62
C LYS A 8 -19.20 -12.08 32.54
N PRO A 9 -18.10 -12.35 33.26
CA PRO A 9 -17.50 -11.36 34.16
C PRO A 9 -17.36 -10.02 33.46
N ILE A 10 -17.62 -8.92 34.18
CA ILE A 10 -17.64 -7.57 33.61
C ILE A 10 -16.31 -7.23 32.90
N GLU A 11 -15.19 -7.76 33.40
CA GLU A 11 -13.87 -7.74 32.74
C GLU A 11 -13.89 -8.33 31.32
N GLU A 12 -14.53 -9.49 31.12
CA GLU A 12 -14.57 -10.16 29.82
C GLU A 12 -15.44 -9.36 28.83
N GLN A 13 -16.52 -8.74 29.32
CA GLN A 13 -17.35 -7.84 28.53
C GLN A 13 -16.57 -6.57 28.11
N TRP A 14 -15.79 -6.00 29.02
CA TRP A 14 -14.92 -4.86 28.76
C TRP A 14 -13.83 -5.15 27.74
N VAL A 15 -13.18 -6.32 27.84
CA VAL A 15 -12.17 -6.75 26.86
C VAL A 15 -12.81 -6.93 25.49
N ASN A 16 -14.00 -7.53 25.43
CA ASN A 16 -14.70 -7.76 24.18
C ASN A 16 -15.15 -6.43 23.53
N LEU A 17 -15.64 -5.48 24.34
CA LEU A 17 -16.00 -4.14 23.87
C LEU A 17 -14.79 -3.40 23.29
N LYS A 18 -13.66 -3.40 24.01
CA LYS A 18 -12.41 -2.79 23.52
C LYS A 18 -11.98 -3.40 22.19
N LYS A 19 -12.04 -4.73 22.08
CA LYS A 19 -11.69 -5.45 20.86
C LYS A 19 -12.59 -5.04 19.68
N ILE A 20 -13.90 -5.02 19.87
CA ILE A 20 -14.88 -4.62 18.85
C ILE A 20 -14.64 -3.18 18.39
N ILE A 21 -14.40 -2.25 19.32
CA ILE A 21 -14.10 -0.85 19.01
C ILE A 21 -12.81 -0.76 18.18
N LEU A 22 -11.77 -1.51 18.55
CA LEU A 22 -10.49 -1.49 17.86
C LEU A 22 -10.59 -2.10 16.46
N GLU A 23 -11.29 -3.22 16.31
CA GLU A 23 -11.56 -3.88 15.03
C GLU A 23 -12.42 -3.00 14.10
N THR A 24 -13.46 -2.38 14.64
CA THR A 24 -14.34 -1.49 13.88
C THR A 24 -13.60 -0.23 13.47
N GLY A 25 -12.84 0.36 14.40
CA GLY A 25 -12.00 1.53 14.16
C GLY A 25 -10.94 1.26 13.09
N THR A 26 -10.19 0.15 13.20
CA THR A 26 -9.21 -0.23 12.19
C THR A 26 -9.86 -0.49 10.84
N LYS A 27 -10.99 -1.23 10.78
CA LYS A 27 -11.72 -1.49 9.53
C LYS A 27 -12.19 -0.21 8.84
N ILE A 28 -12.74 0.75 9.59
CA ILE A 28 -13.22 2.03 9.05
C ILE A 28 -12.05 2.91 8.60
N LEU A 29 -11.03 3.06 9.45
CA LEU A 29 -9.86 3.90 9.17
C LEU A 29 -9.00 3.35 8.02
N LEU A 30 -8.95 2.02 7.85
CA LEU A 30 -8.26 1.38 6.73
C LEU A 30 -9.07 1.45 5.43
N LYS A 31 -10.42 1.38 5.48
CA LYS A 31 -11.28 1.51 4.28
C LYS A 31 -11.13 2.87 3.57
N GLY A 32 -10.81 3.92 4.31
CA GLY A 32 -10.66 5.29 3.78
C GLY A 32 -9.29 5.59 3.17
N LYS A 33 -8.25 4.81 3.49
CA LYS A 33 -6.96 4.94 2.82
C LYS A 33 -7.01 4.14 1.52
N LYS A 34 -7.60 4.72 0.47
CA LYS A 34 -7.04 4.46 -0.86
C LYS A 34 -5.58 4.85 -0.72
N ASP A 35 -4.70 3.85 -0.74
CA ASP A 35 -3.27 4.13 -0.75
C ASP A 35 -3.08 5.12 -1.90
N GLY A 36 -2.75 6.39 -1.61
CA GLY A 36 -2.47 7.41 -2.63
C GLY A 36 -1.19 7.08 -3.41
N ARG A 37 -0.78 5.81 -3.35
CA ARG A 37 0.41 5.21 -3.90
C ARG A 37 0.05 4.68 -5.27
N LYS A 38 0.98 4.83 -6.19
CA LYS A 38 0.80 4.33 -7.53
C LYS A 38 0.98 2.80 -7.52
N PRO A 39 0.15 2.05 -8.27
CA PRO A 39 0.17 0.58 -8.25
C PRO A 39 1.51 -0.03 -8.69
N TRP A 40 2.31 0.68 -9.48
CA TRP A 40 3.64 0.22 -9.90
C TRP A 40 4.72 0.27 -8.80
N ILE A 41 4.46 0.94 -7.67
CA ILE A 41 5.47 1.07 -6.61
C ILE A 41 5.38 -0.16 -5.69
N SER A 42 6.33 -1.08 -5.81
CA SER A 42 6.45 -2.23 -4.92
C SER A 42 6.68 -1.81 -3.45
N GLN A 43 6.21 -2.65 -2.52
CA GLN A 43 6.43 -2.47 -1.08
C GLN A 43 7.92 -2.39 -0.71
N GLU A 44 8.78 -3.03 -1.49
CA GLU A 44 10.24 -2.95 -1.34
C GLU A 44 10.77 -1.54 -1.62
N VAL A 45 10.32 -0.93 -2.72
CA VAL A 45 10.66 0.46 -3.08
C VAL A 45 10.16 1.43 -2.01
N ILE A 46 8.98 1.17 -1.44
CA ILE A 46 8.45 1.96 -0.31
C ILE A 46 9.38 1.86 0.90
N ASN A 47 9.84 0.66 1.23
CA ASN A 47 10.78 0.46 2.34
C ASN A 47 12.10 1.19 2.08
N LEU A 48 12.61 1.17 0.85
CA LEU A 48 13.80 1.93 0.46
C LEU A 48 13.59 3.45 0.59
N ILE A 49 12.44 3.97 0.15
CA ILE A 49 12.10 5.40 0.31
C ILE A 49 12.06 5.78 1.79
N ASN A 50 11.46 4.95 2.64
CA ASN A 50 11.40 5.18 4.08
C ASN A 50 12.77 5.13 4.74
N LYS A 51 13.64 4.18 4.35
CA LYS A 51 15.03 4.13 4.79
C LYS A 51 15.78 5.40 4.37
N ARG A 52 15.66 5.83 3.11
CA ARG A 52 16.30 7.04 2.59
C ARG A 52 15.89 8.30 3.34
N ARG A 53 14.61 8.42 3.74
CA ARG A 53 14.10 9.57 4.51
C ARG A 53 14.85 9.75 5.83
N LYS A 54 15.28 8.66 6.48
CA LYS A 54 16.04 8.72 7.74
C LYS A 54 17.41 9.37 7.55
N PHE A 55 18.05 9.13 6.41
CA PHE A 55 19.39 9.64 6.09
C PHE A 55 19.38 10.97 5.31
N LYS A 56 18.22 11.60 5.10
CA LYS A 56 18.13 12.83 4.26
C LYS A 56 18.93 14.00 4.85
N ASN A 57 19.03 14.08 6.17
CA ASN A 57 19.72 15.15 6.90
C ASN A 57 20.96 14.63 7.64
N ALA A 58 21.47 13.46 7.27
CA ALA A 58 22.69 12.92 7.84
C ALA A 58 23.88 13.80 7.43
N VAL A 59 24.65 14.27 8.41
CA VAL A 59 25.83 15.12 8.21
C VAL A 59 27.10 14.27 8.12
N ASP A 60 27.05 13.07 8.72
CA ASP A 60 28.11 12.07 8.68
C ASP A 60 28.36 11.52 7.27
N GLU A 61 29.63 11.25 6.95
CA GLU A 61 30.05 10.77 5.63
C GLU A 61 29.42 9.41 5.29
N GLU A 62 29.26 8.54 6.29
CA GLU A 62 28.62 7.23 6.15
C GLU A 62 27.12 7.34 5.83
N GLY A 63 26.40 8.22 6.52
CA GLY A 63 25.00 8.54 6.25
C GLY A 63 24.79 9.17 4.88
N GLN A 64 25.73 10.01 4.40
CA GLN A 64 25.69 10.51 3.03
C GLN A 64 25.92 9.40 1.99
N LYS A 65 26.83 8.48 2.26
CA LYS A 65 27.10 7.31 1.40
C LYS A 65 25.87 6.41 1.30
N GLU A 66 25.25 6.09 2.42
CA GLU A 66 24.01 5.31 2.47
C GLU A 66 22.84 6.03 1.79
N TYR A 67 22.71 7.36 1.97
CA TYR A 67 21.71 8.14 1.24
C TYR A 67 21.88 8.04 -0.28
N ARG A 68 23.12 8.16 -0.79
CA ARG A 68 23.42 8.06 -2.22
C ARG A 68 23.12 6.65 -2.75
N LYS A 69 23.50 5.61 -2.00
CA LYS A 69 23.20 4.21 -2.35
C LYS A 69 21.70 3.96 -2.46
N LEU A 70 20.94 4.31 -1.43
CA LEU A 70 19.48 4.16 -1.40
C LEU A 70 18.80 4.98 -2.51
N ARG A 71 19.30 6.19 -2.80
CA ARG A 71 18.81 7.00 -3.93
C ARG A 71 19.00 6.29 -5.26
N ASN A 72 20.16 5.68 -5.49
CA ASN A 72 20.46 4.98 -6.74
C ASN A 72 19.61 3.72 -6.89
N GLU A 73 19.38 2.98 -5.81
CA GLU A 73 18.47 1.82 -5.80
C GLU A 73 17.03 2.24 -6.15
N ILE A 74 16.52 3.33 -5.56
CA ILE A 74 15.17 3.87 -5.89
C ILE A 74 15.12 4.38 -7.35
N ILE A 75 16.22 4.89 -7.91
CA ILE A 75 16.23 5.29 -9.32
C ILE A 75 16.20 4.07 -10.24
N ARG A 76 16.87 2.97 -9.89
CA ARG A 76 16.81 1.72 -10.66
C ARG A 76 15.40 1.15 -10.72
N SER A 77 14.61 1.27 -9.66
CA SER A 77 13.20 0.85 -9.67
C SER A 77 12.31 1.68 -10.61
N LYS A 78 12.82 2.74 -11.24
CA LYS A 78 12.11 3.39 -12.37
C LYS A 78 11.96 2.45 -13.57
N ARG A 79 12.85 1.47 -13.74
CA ARG A 79 12.71 0.46 -14.78
C ARG A 79 11.45 -0.39 -14.57
N GLU A 80 11.16 -0.78 -13.34
CA GLU A 80 9.93 -1.49 -12.98
C GLU A 80 8.68 -0.67 -13.34
N LYS A 81 8.76 0.67 -13.23
CA LYS A 81 7.68 1.56 -13.69
C LYS A 81 7.49 1.49 -15.21
N GLU A 82 8.57 1.49 -15.97
CA GLU A 82 8.51 1.42 -17.44
C GLU A 82 7.96 0.07 -17.90
N GLU A 83 8.40 -1.02 -17.26
CA GLU A 83 7.88 -2.37 -17.51
C GLU A 83 6.38 -2.45 -17.20
N PHE A 84 5.94 -1.94 -16.04
CA PHE A 84 4.51 -1.87 -15.69
C PHE A 84 3.68 -1.03 -16.68
N LEU A 85 4.22 0.10 -17.15
CA LEU A 85 3.53 0.91 -18.16
C LEU A 85 3.44 0.18 -19.50
N ASN A 86 4.48 -0.54 -19.89
CA ASN A 86 4.45 -1.36 -21.10
C ASN A 86 3.40 -2.48 -21.00
N GLU A 87 3.28 -3.14 -19.85
CA GLU A 87 2.24 -4.16 -19.62
C GLU A 87 0.82 -3.58 -19.77
N ILE A 88 0.57 -2.38 -19.24
CA ILE A 88 -0.72 -1.69 -19.43
C ILE A 88 -0.94 -1.35 -20.91
N CYS A 89 0.09 -0.86 -21.62
CA CYS A 89 -0.02 -0.56 -23.04
C CYS A 89 -0.33 -1.81 -23.88
N GLU A 90 0.33 -2.93 -23.58
CA GLU A 90 0.06 -4.24 -24.19
C GLU A 90 -1.39 -4.68 -23.93
N GLU A 91 -1.89 -4.51 -22.70
CA GLU A 91 -3.27 -4.85 -22.36
C GLU A 91 -4.29 -3.98 -23.08
N ILE A 92 -4.06 -2.66 -23.15
CA ILE A 92 -4.89 -1.75 -23.95
C ILE A 92 -4.89 -2.19 -25.42
N ASN A 93 -3.72 -2.53 -25.98
CA ASN A 93 -3.63 -2.96 -27.37
C ASN A 93 -4.42 -4.26 -27.62
N ARG A 94 -4.39 -5.21 -26.69
CA ARG A 94 -5.23 -6.42 -26.77
C ARG A 94 -6.72 -6.10 -26.76
N GLU A 95 -7.17 -5.19 -25.90
CA GLU A 95 -8.58 -4.77 -25.84
C GLU A 95 -9.00 -3.98 -27.08
N LEU A 96 -8.09 -3.19 -27.68
CA LEU A 96 -8.32 -2.52 -28.96
C LEU A 96 -8.46 -3.53 -30.11
N ILE A 97 -7.58 -4.54 -30.17
CA ILE A 97 -7.66 -5.62 -31.18
C ILE A 97 -8.96 -6.42 -31.01
N ALA A 98 -9.41 -6.64 -29.77
CA ALA A 98 -10.67 -7.30 -29.45
C ALA A 98 -11.92 -6.43 -29.70
N ASN A 99 -11.75 -5.19 -30.20
CA ASN A 99 -12.80 -4.21 -30.45
C ASN A 99 -13.59 -3.78 -29.19
N ASN A 100 -12.99 -3.91 -28.01
CA ASN A 100 -13.57 -3.50 -26.73
C ASN A 100 -13.17 -2.05 -26.40
N LEU A 101 -13.61 -1.10 -27.22
CA LEU A 101 -13.19 0.30 -27.16
C LEU A 101 -13.45 0.94 -25.79
N ASP A 102 -14.65 0.76 -25.22
CA ASP A 102 -15.02 1.34 -23.92
C ASP A 102 -14.09 0.88 -22.79
N LYS A 103 -13.68 -0.40 -22.82
CA LYS A 103 -12.77 -0.99 -21.85
C LYS A 103 -11.34 -0.46 -22.04
N ALA A 104 -10.87 -0.40 -23.28
CA ALA A 104 -9.54 0.13 -23.63
C ALA A 104 -9.39 1.60 -23.21
N TYR A 105 -10.37 2.46 -23.54
CA TYR A 105 -10.35 3.87 -23.14
C TYR A 105 -10.52 4.05 -21.63
N GLY A 106 -11.27 3.16 -20.97
CA GLY A 106 -11.41 3.15 -19.51
C GLY A 106 -10.10 2.88 -18.76
N MET A 107 -9.16 2.14 -19.36
CA MET A 107 -7.86 1.80 -18.76
C MET A 107 -6.83 2.95 -18.79
N VAL A 108 -7.03 3.97 -19.64
CA VAL A 108 -6.08 5.10 -19.81
C VAL A 108 -6.27 6.19 -18.73
N LYS A 109 -7.29 6.08 -17.90
CA LYS A 109 -7.76 7.12 -16.95
C LYS A 109 -6.96 7.16 -15.64
#